data_AF-A0A9P4H2E2-F1
#
_entry.id   AF-A0A9P4H2E2-F1
#
_cell.length_a   1.000
_cell.length_b   1.000
_cell.length_c   1.000
_cell.angle_alpha   90.00
_cell.angle_beta   90.00
_cell.angle_gamma   90.00
#
_symmetry.space_group_name_H-M   'P 1'
#
loop_
_entity.id
_entity.type
_entity.pdbx_description
1 polymer ?
#
loop_
_entity_poly.entity_id
_entity_poly.type
_entity_poly.pdbx_seq_one_letter_code
_entity_poly.pdbx_strand_id
1 'polypeptide(L)'
;MAEQSINIPQVLVFLVVSFLALRWYLSKPSAAGTRAAPHQSTVRINTAQVDQIAQMFPQLSRRDIMWDLQRNGGNAAATTERVLSGRGLDAVIEQAEEQPKSKAWSADRSERQANLQRRREEMILAARRKLEQQEKGKAPAVPN
;
A
#
# COMPACT_ATOMS: atom_id res chain seq x y z
N MET A 1 -13.51 -16.99 61.79
CA MET A 1 -14.39 -16.80 60.61
C MET A 1 -13.86 -15.58 59.89
N ALA A 2 -13.09 -15.74 58.81
CA ALA A 2 -12.61 -14.61 58.02
C ALA A 2 -13.66 -14.33 56.94
N GLU A 3 -14.47 -13.30 57.16
CA GLU A 3 -15.39 -12.75 56.16
C GLU A 3 -14.53 -12.10 55.07
N GLN A 4 -14.02 -12.89 54.13
CA GLN A 4 -13.25 -12.37 53.00
C GLN A 4 -14.23 -11.74 52.01
N SER A 5 -14.54 -10.46 52.26
CA SER A 5 -15.35 -9.60 51.40
C SER A 5 -14.68 -9.52 50.03
N ILE A 6 -15.00 -10.48 49.15
CA ILE A 6 -14.48 -10.52 47.80
C ILE A 6 -15.08 -9.31 47.08
N ASN A 7 -14.25 -8.28 46.88
CA ASN A 7 -14.67 -7.07 46.20
C ASN A 7 -14.95 -7.46 44.75
N ILE A 8 -16.23 -7.70 44.45
CA ILE A 8 -16.73 -8.04 43.11
C ILE A 8 -16.12 -7.10 42.03
N PRO A 9 -15.96 -5.77 42.26
CA PRO A 9 -15.28 -4.89 41.30
C PRO A 9 -13.82 -5.27 41.03
N GLN A 10 -13.07 -5.67 42.05
CA GLN A 10 -11.66 -6.05 41.92
C GLN A 10 -11.51 -7.39 41.21
N VAL A 11 -12.42 -8.35 41.46
CA VAL A 11 -12.47 -9.63 40.74
C VAL A 11 -12.71 -9.41 39.24
N LEU A 12 -13.59 -8.47 38.88
CA LEU A 12 -13.82 -8.11 37.47
C LEU A 12 -12.57 -7.52 36.81
N VAL A 13 -11.86 -6.62 37.49
CA VAL A 13 -10.60 -6.05 36.96
C VAL A 13 -9.55 -7.14 36.76
N PHE A 14 -9.36 -8.03 37.74
CA PHE A 14 -8.43 -9.15 37.59
C PHE A 14 -8.82 -10.08 36.45
N LEU A 15 -10.11 -10.38 36.27
CA LEU A 15 -10.60 -11.19 35.15
C LEU A 15 -10.28 -10.54 33.80
N VAL A 16 -10.52 -9.23 33.66
CA VAL A 16 -10.26 -8.50 32.41
C VAL A 16 -8.76 -8.45 32.10
N VAL A 17 -7.92 -8.15 33.10
CA VAL A 17 -6.46 -8.11 32.94
C VAL A 17 -5.91 -9.50 32.61
N SER A 18 -6.37 -10.53 33.33
CA SER A 18 -5.95 -11.91 33.08
C SER A 18 -6.44 -12.40 31.71
N PHE A 19 -7.62 -11.99 31.26
CA PHE A 19 -8.14 -12.27 29.91
C PHE A 19 -7.35 -11.53 28.83
N LEU A 20 -7.00 -10.26 29.02
CA LEU A 20 -6.16 -9.51 28.08
C LEU A 20 -4.75 -10.09 28.00
N ALA A 21 -4.19 -10.51 29.13
CA ALA A 21 -2.90 -11.19 29.17
C ALA A 21 -2.96 -12.54 28.45
N LEU A 22 -3.99 -13.35 28.70
CA LEU A 22 -4.22 -14.60 27.95
C LEU A 22 -4.42 -14.34 26.47
N ARG A 23 -5.26 -13.36 26.12
CA ARG A 23 -5.54 -13.00 24.73
C ARG A 23 -4.29 -12.51 24.03
N TRP A 24 -3.46 -11.69 24.67
CA TRP A 24 -2.19 -11.25 24.11
C TRP A 24 -1.19 -12.42 23.98
N TYR A 25 -1.11 -13.28 24.98
CA TYR A 25 -0.23 -14.43 24.99
C TYR A 25 -0.64 -15.51 23.96
N LEU A 26 -1.94 -15.74 23.76
CA LEU A 26 -2.51 -16.65 22.74
C LEU A 26 -2.66 -16.00 21.36
N SER A 27 -2.58 -14.67 21.23
CA SER A 27 -2.54 -13.98 19.93
C SER A 27 -1.16 -14.00 19.26
N LYS A 28 -0.20 -14.74 19.81
CA LYS A 28 0.96 -15.21 19.04
C LYS A 28 0.41 -16.15 17.96
N PRO A 29 0.64 -15.89 16.66
CA PRO A 29 -0.01 -16.63 15.59
C PRO A 29 0.38 -18.11 15.66
N SER A 30 -0.49 -18.90 16.29
CA SER A 30 -0.46 -20.34 16.18
C SER A 30 -0.97 -20.66 14.78
N ALA A 31 -0.07 -21.18 13.94
CA ALA A 31 -0.42 -21.66 12.61
C ALA A 31 -1.28 -22.92 12.74
N ALA A 32 -2.58 -22.74 12.96
CA ALA A 32 -3.61 -23.76 12.81
C ALA A 32 -4.95 -23.06 12.59
N GLY A 33 -5.49 -23.18 11.37
CA GLY A 33 -6.54 -22.30 10.86
C GLY A 33 -7.93 -22.51 11.47
N THR A 34 -8.71 -21.44 11.50
CA THR A 34 -10.08 -21.34 10.96
C THR A 34 -10.63 -19.92 11.14
N ARG A 35 -11.29 -19.41 10.09
CA ARG A 35 -11.92 -18.07 9.91
C ARG A 35 -11.02 -16.95 9.38
N ALA A 36 -11.14 -16.74 8.06
CA ALA A 36 -10.55 -15.66 7.30
C ALA A 36 -11.13 -14.30 7.74
N ALA A 37 -10.31 -13.48 8.38
CA ALA A 37 -10.46 -12.02 8.38
C ALA A 37 -9.85 -11.47 7.08
N PRO A 38 -10.38 -10.37 6.51
CA PRO A 38 -9.84 -9.79 5.28
C PRO A 38 -8.46 -9.22 5.60
N HIS A 39 -7.46 -10.06 5.34
CA HIS A 39 -6.06 -9.70 5.38
C HIS A 39 -5.89 -8.56 4.39
N GLN A 40 -5.46 -7.40 4.88
CA GLN A 40 -4.84 -6.33 4.08
C GLN A 40 -3.68 -6.97 3.33
N SER A 41 -3.99 -7.54 2.18
CA SER A 41 -3.06 -8.28 1.34
C SER A 41 -2.06 -7.28 0.84
N THR A 42 -0.90 -7.27 1.48
CA THR A 42 0.34 -7.07 0.72
C THR A 42 0.20 -7.99 -0.49
N VAL A 43 -0.01 -7.43 -1.67
CA VAL A 43 -0.19 -8.17 -2.92
C VAL A 43 1.08 -8.99 -3.10
N ARG A 44 1.03 -10.24 -2.65
CA ARG A 44 2.11 -11.20 -2.82
C ARG A 44 1.98 -11.65 -4.26
N ILE A 45 2.72 -10.98 -5.14
CA ILE A 45 2.93 -11.42 -6.52
C ILE A 45 3.49 -12.85 -6.42
N ASN A 46 2.69 -13.85 -6.75
CA ASN A 46 3.12 -15.24 -6.71
C ASN A 46 3.82 -15.57 -8.02
N THR A 47 5.12 -15.85 -7.97
CA THR A 47 5.94 -16.18 -9.14
C THR A 47 5.39 -17.40 -9.90
N ALA A 48 4.75 -18.34 -9.20
CA ALA A 48 4.08 -19.50 -9.80
C ALA A 48 2.93 -19.12 -10.76
N GLN A 49 2.21 -18.03 -10.50
CA GLN A 49 1.16 -17.55 -11.40
C GLN A 49 1.75 -17.02 -12.70
N VAL A 50 2.92 -16.39 -12.63
CA VAL A 50 3.66 -15.92 -13.81
C VAL A 50 4.09 -17.11 -14.67
N ASP A 51 4.59 -18.19 -14.06
CA ASP A 51 4.96 -19.42 -14.78
C ASP A 51 3.77 -20.09 -15.46
N GLN A 52 2.62 -20.18 -14.77
CA GLN A 52 1.40 -20.75 -15.33
C GLN A 52 0.89 -19.96 -16.54
N ILE A 53 0.84 -18.62 -16.42
CA ILE A 53 0.41 -17.76 -17.54
C ILE A 53 1.42 -17.83 -18.68
N ALA A 54 2.73 -17.91 -18.39
CA ALA A 54 3.76 -18.09 -19.41
C ALA A 54 3.67 -19.44 -20.14
N GLN A 55 3.18 -20.49 -19.48
CA GLN A 55 2.90 -21.79 -20.11
C GLN A 55 1.67 -21.75 -21.02
N MET A 56 0.61 -21.03 -20.60
CA MET A 56 -0.62 -20.89 -21.40
C MET A 56 -0.44 -19.92 -22.58
N PHE A 57 0.36 -18.88 -22.40
CA PHE A 57 0.64 -17.84 -23.37
C PHE A 57 2.15 -17.72 -23.60
N PRO A 58 2.77 -18.68 -24.30
CA PRO A 58 4.22 -18.67 -24.56
C PRO A 58 4.68 -17.45 -25.37
N GLN A 59 3.76 -16.77 -26.05
CA GLN A 59 4.01 -15.52 -26.76
C GLN A 59 4.16 -14.30 -25.84
N LEU A 60 3.66 -14.36 -24.60
CA LEU A 60 3.74 -13.24 -23.65
C LEU A 60 5.04 -13.28 -22.87
N SER A 61 5.68 -12.11 -22.72
CA SER A 61 6.88 -12.02 -21.90
C SER A 61 6.53 -12.12 -20.41
N ARG A 62 7.39 -12.82 -19.64
CA ARG A 62 7.28 -12.90 -18.17
C ARG A 62 7.27 -11.52 -17.51
N ARG A 63 7.89 -10.51 -18.13
CA ARG A 63 7.94 -9.13 -17.64
C ARG A 63 6.57 -8.47 -17.73
N ASP A 64 5.87 -8.64 -18.84
CA ASP A 64 4.56 -8.02 -19.07
C ASP A 64 3.49 -8.70 -18.20
N ILE A 65 3.57 -10.03 -18.07
CA ILE A 65 2.73 -10.78 -17.13
C ILE A 65 2.97 -10.29 -15.70
N MET A 66 4.23 -10.16 -15.26
CA MET A 66 4.55 -9.68 -13.91
C MET A 66 4.09 -8.24 -13.69
N TRP A 67 4.26 -7.37 -14.69
CA TRP A 67 3.82 -5.98 -14.63
C TRP A 67 2.29 -5.86 -14.54
N ASP A 68 1.56 -6.66 -15.32
CA ASP A 68 0.10 -6.72 -15.26
C ASP A 68 -0.40 -7.37 -13.96
N LEU A 69 0.26 -8.41 -13.49
CA LEU A 69 -0.10 -9.08 -12.25
C LEU A 69 0.11 -8.14 -11.05
N GLN A 70 1.16 -7.32 -11.08
CA GLN A 70 1.43 -6.30 -10.08
C GLN A 70 0.34 -5.21 -10.07
N ARG A 71 -0.15 -4.77 -11.24
CA ARG A 71 -1.22 -3.75 -11.31
C ARG A 71 -2.60 -4.31 -10.95
N ASN A 72 -2.85 -5.58 -11.26
CA ASN A 72 -4.14 -6.25 -11.04
C ASN A 72 -4.19 -6.99 -9.70
N GLY A 73 -3.26 -6.73 -8.78
CA GLY A 73 -3.33 -7.22 -7.40
C GLY A 73 -3.02 -8.71 -7.22
N GLY A 74 -2.28 -9.34 -8.14
CA GLY A 74 -1.96 -10.77 -8.05
C GLY A 74 -3.07 -11.68 -8.62
N ASN A 75 -3.98 -11.14 -9.42
CA ASN A 75 -5.06 -11.92 -10.02
C ASN A 75 -4.67 -12.48 -11.41
N ALA A 76 -4.26 -13.74 -11.43
CA ALA A 76 -3.89 -14.46 -12.65
C ALA A 76 -5.07 -14.64 -13.63
N ALA A 77 -6.29 -14.78 -13.12
CA ALA A 77 -7.49 -14.92 -13.95
C ALA A 77 -7.78 -13.62 -14.71
N ALA A 78 -7.67 -12.47 -14.03
CA ALA A 78 -7.85 -11.16 -14.67
C ALA A 78 -6.81 -10.90 -15.76
N THR A 79 -5.56 -11.31 -15.56
CA THR A 79 -4.52 -11.25 -16.60
C THR A 79 -4.88 -12.16 -17.78
N THR A 80 -5.32 -13.39 -17.52
CA THR A 80 -5.71 -14.36 -18.55
C THR A 80 -6.88 -13.86 -19.39
N GLU A 81 -7.94 -13.36 -18.76
CA GLU A 81 -9.11 -12.80 -19.44
C GLU A 81 -8.76 -11.58 -20.30
N ARG A 82 -7.83 -10.75 -19.85
CA ARG A 82 -7.35 -9.59 -20.60
C ARG A 82 -6.58 -9.99 -21.85
N VAL A 83 -5.75 -11.02 -21.74
CA VAL A 83 -4.99 -11.58 -22.86
C VAL A 83 -5.94 -12.22 -23.87
N LEU A 84 -6.93 -12.98 -23.39
CA LEU A 84 -7.94 -13.62 -24.24
C LEU A 84 -8.87 -12.63 -24.93
N SER A 85 -9.19 -11.50 -24.29
CA SER A 85 -10.01 -10.43 -24.88
C SER A 85 -9.27 -9.61 -25.94
N GLY A 86 -8.07 -10.02 -26.35
CA GLY A 86 -7.27 -9.36 -27.39
C GLY A 86 -6.64 -8.05 -26.94
N ARG A 87 -6.84 -7.66 -25.67
CA ARG A 87 -6.12 -6.55 -25.02
C ARG A 87 -4.80 -7.09 -24.50
N GLY A 88 -3.93 -7.52 -25.43
CA GLY A 88 -2.60 -8.02 -25.11
C GLY A 88 -1.86 -7.08 -24.14
N LEU A 89 -1.00 -7.66 -23.30
CA LEU A 89 -0.17 -6.88 -22.37
C LEU A 89 0.87 -6.01 -23.11
N ASP A 90 1.01 -6.20 -24.42
CA ASP A 90 1.75 -5.40 -25.38
C ASP A 90 0.99 -4.13 -25.77
N ALA A 91 1.32 -3.03 -25.08
CA ALA A 91 1.02 -1.68 -25.57
C ALA A 91 2.30 -0.93 -26.00
N VAL A 92 3.44 -1.59 -26.19
CA VAL A 92 4.72 -0.88 -26.38
C VAL A 92 5.69 -1.58 -27.35
N ILE A 93 5.25 -2.06 -28.51
CA ILE A 93 6.18 -2.31 -29.62
C ILE A 93 5.54 -2.00 -30.98
N GLU A 94 5.05 -0.77 -31.18
CA GLU A 94 4.97 -0.17 -32.52
C GLU A 94 4.66 1.32 -32.40
N GLN A 95 5.71 2.13 -32.37
CA GLN A 95 5.78 3.53 -32.84
C GLN A 95 7.13 4.09 -32.38
N ALA A 96 8.18 3.59 -33.03
CA ALA A 96 9.43 4.31 -33.14
C ALA A 96 9.24 5.42 -34.18
N GLU A 97 8.62 6.53 -33.79
CA GLU A 97 8.85 7.85 -34.40
C GLU A 97 8.27 8.95 -33.50
N GLU A 98 9.17 9.73 -32.92
CA GLU A 98 9.02 11.13 -32.47
C GLU A 98 7.69 11.60 -31.85
N GLN A 99 7.40 11.27 -30.59
CA GLN A 99 6.60 12.16 -29.72
C GLN A 99 7.05 12.08 -28.25
N PRO A 100 6.98 13.19 -27.48
CA PRO A 100 7.64 13.33 -26.19
C PRO A 100 7.05 12.34 -25.19
N LYS A 101 7.91 11.42 -24.75
CA LYS A 101 7.66 10.41 -23.72
C LYS A 101 6.84 11.00 -22.58
N SER A 102 5.56 10.68 -22.57
CA SER A 102 4.62 11.02 -21.51
C SER A 102 5.09 10.37 -20.22
N LYS A 103 5.77 11.15 -19.38
CA LYS A 103 6.09 10.91 -17.95
C LYS A 103 6.02 9.45 -17.49
N ALA A 104 6.86 8.59 -18.06
CA ALA A 104 7.20 7.34 -17.42
C ALA A 104 8.05 7.69 -16.19
N TRP A 105 7.62 7.27 -15.01
CA TRP A 105 8.37 7.36 -13.75
C TRP A 105 9.82 6.97 -14.01
N SER A 106 10.77 7.92 -13.88
CA SER A 106 12.11 7.76 -14.47
C SER A 106 12.76 6.46 -14.04
N ALA A 107 13.39 5.75 -14.98
CA ALA A 107 13.93 4.41 -14.72
C ALA A 107 15.01 4.42 -13.64
N ASP A 108 15.73 5.55 -13.49
CA ASP A 108 16.82 5.72 -12.55
C ASP A 108 16.34 6.14 -11.14
N ARG A 109 16.83 5.44 -10.11
CA ARG A 109 16.46 5.71 -8.71
C ARG A 109 17.00 7.07 -8.23
N SER A 110 18.19 7.47 -8.67
CA SER A 110 18.84 8.72 -8.26
C SER A 110 18.12 9.93 -8.84
N GLU A 111 17.73 9.88 -10.11
CA GLU A 111 16.98 10.95 -10.76
C GLU A 111 15.57 11.13 -10.17
N ARG A 112 14.89 10.03 -9.82
CA ARG A 112 13.60 10.10 -9.12
C ARG A 112 13.75 10.79 -7.77
N GLN A 113 14.79 10.44 -7.01
CA GLN A 113 15.05 11.06 -5.71
C GLN A 113 15.36 12.55 -5.86
N ALA A 114 16.18 12.94 -6.84
CA ALA A 114 16.48 14.34 -7.11
C ALA A 114 15.23 15.14 -7.51
N ASN A 115 14.38 14.59 -8.37
CA ASN A 115 13.13 15.25 -8.77
C ASN A 115 12.12 15.39 -7.62
N LEU A 116 12.03 14.39 -6.74
CA LEU A 116 11.18 14.46 -5.55
C LEU A 116 11.72 15.47 -4.53
N GLN A 117 13.05 15.54 -4.36
CA GLN A 117 13.71 16.53 -3.51
C GLN A 117 13.45 17.95 -4.00
N ARG A 118 13.66 18.22 -5.30
CA ARG A 118 13.36 19.52 -5.91
C ARG A 118 11.90 19.94 -5.69
N ARG A 119 10.95 19.04 -5.95
CA ARG A 119 9.52 19.30 -5.70
C ARG A 119 9.20 19.57 -4.23
N ARG A 120 9.88 18.87 -3.31
CA ARG A 120 9.73 19.08 -1.86
C ARG A 120 10.27 20.44 -1.45
N GLU A 121 11.45 20.83 -1.94
CA GLU A 121 12.07 22.12 -1.67
C GLU A 121 11.23 23.28 -2.20
N GLU A 122 10.69 23.17 -3.42
CA GLU A 122 9.75 24.13 -3.99
C GLU A 122 8.49 24.27 -3.13
N MET A 123 7.96 23.15 -2.64
CA MET A 123 6.79 23.16 -1.75
C MET A 123 7.09 23.83 -0.41
N ILE A 124 8.27 23.58 0.18
CA ILE A 124 8.69 24.21 1.44
C ILE A 124 8.79 25.74 1.26
N LEU A 125 9.40 26.18 0.16
CA LEU A 125 9.52 27.60 -0.15
C LEU A 125 8.16 28.26 -0.39
N ALA A 126 7.27 27.60 -1.14
CA ALA A 126 5.91 28.07 -1.38
C ALA A 126 5.08 28.11 -0.09
N ALA A 127 5.19 27.09 0.77
CA ALA A 127 4.52 27.04 2.06
C ALA A 127 4.98 28.18 2.97
N ARG A 128 6.29 28.46 3.00
CA ARG A 128 6.85 29.57 3.79
C ARG A 128 6.37 30.93 3.29
N ARG A 129 6.35 31.16 1.97
CA ARG A 129 5.75 32.36 1.37
C ARG A 129 4.26 32.50 1.70
N LYS A 130 3.52 31.38 1.71
CA LYS A 130 2.09 31.37 2.03
C LYS A 130 1.80 31.66 3.50
N LEU A 131 2.69 31.26 4.43
CA LEU A 131 2.57 31.63 5.84
C LEU A 131 2.89 33.12 6.06
N GLU A 132 3.92 33.66 5.42
CA GLU A 132 4.26 35.08 5.56
C GLU A 132 3.14 36.00 5.03
N GLN A 133 2.47 35.60 3.93
CA GLN A 133 1.28 36.32 3.44
C GLN A 133 0.09 36.20 4.40
N GLN A 134 -0.11 35.06 5.05
CA GLN A 134 -1.12 34.91 6.09
C GLN A 134 -0.78 35.75 7.32
N GLU A 135 0.48 35.84 7.74
CA GLU A 135 0.90 36.70 8.85
C GLU A 135 0.72 38.20 8.53
N LYS A 136 1.07 38.63 7.31
CA LYS A 136 0.82 40.01 6.85
C LYS A 136 -0.67 40.35 6.73
N GLY A 137 -1.52 39.38 6.35
CA GLY A 137 -2.98 39.55 6.31
C GLY A 137 -3.68 39.35 7.67
N LYS A 138 -3.02 38.70 8.63
CA LYS A 138 -3.49 38.42 10.00
C LYS A 138 -2.72 39.25 11.04
N ALA A 139 -2.23 40.43 10.68
CA ALA A 139 -1.86 41.43 11.69
C ALA A 139 -3.12 41.71 12.56
N PRO A 140 -3.01 41.69 13.90
CA PRO A 140 -4.17 41.77 14.78
C PRO A 140 -4.85 43.12 14.62
N ALA A 141 -6.14 43.11 14.27
CA ALA A 141 -7.03 44.20 14.62
C ALA A 141 -7.04 44.28 16.16
N VAL A 142 -6.21 45.17 16.71
CA VAL A 142 -6.28 45.59 18.11
C VAL A 142 -7.41 46.62 18.18
N PRO A 143 -8.53 46.34 18.87
CA PRO A 143 -9.55 47.34 19.09
C PRO A 143 -9.09 48.34 20.16
N ASN A 144 -9.04 49.62 19.79
CA ASN A 144 -9.36 50.74 20.67
C ASN A 144 -9.95 51.87 19.82
#